data_AF-A0A2A5NMG8-F1
#
_entry.id   AF-A0A2A5NMG8-F1
#
_cell.length_a   1.000
_cell.length_b   1.000
_cell.length_c   1.000
_cell.angle_alpha   90.00
_cell.angle_beta   90.00
_cell.angle_gamma   90.00
#
_symmetry.space_group_name_H-M   'P 1'
#
loop_
_entity.id
_entity.type
_entity.pdbx_description
1 polymer ?
#
loop_
_entity_poly.entity_id
_entity_poly.type
_entity_poly.pdbx_seq_one_letter_code
_entity_poly.pdbx_strand_id
1 'polypeptide(L)'
;MRPTASRPAATLLVVAVSLVLSACTSAEADPEAPSESRPAAVAATGSAPIMFAFTCWTGRADATESYTTYSAVWEDRRTDCSAVRTTGSTMSEQQADAVRSAGGAATLAGLAATCAERGAGPWVAPVRTERAAAVAAGLLAYCPGHPERDRLEESLATYRG
;
A
#
# COMPACT_ATOMS: atom_id res chain seq x y z
N MET A 1 -16.40 18.11 -49.10
CA MET A 1 -16.73 16.85 -49.79
C MET A 1 -16.75 15.72 -48.76
N ARG A 2 -17.89 15.03 -48.61
CA ARG A 2 -18.04 13.77 -47.84
C ARG A 2 -17.92 12.58 -48.80
N PRO A 3 -17.65 11.37 -48.28
CA PRO A 3 -18.72 10.35 -48.21
C PRO A 3 -18.83 9.77 -46.76
N THR A 4 -19.98 9.63 -46.09
CA THR A 4 -21.10 8.63 -46.17
C THR A 4 -20.61 7.19 -46.32
N ALA A 5 -21.04 6.15 -45.62
CA ALA A 5 -21.97 5.80 -44.51
C ALA A 5 -21.40 4.43 -43.99
N SER A 6 -21.79 3.74 -42.90
CA SER A 6 -23.10 3.20 -42.50
C SER A 6 -22.87 2.28 -41.27
N ARG A 7 -23.80 2.26 -40.30
CA ARG A 7 -23.97 1.18 -39.29
C ARG A 7 -24.90 0.09 -39.87
N PRO A 8 -24.83 -1.20 -39.48
CA PRO A 8 -25.74 -1.70 -38.41
C PRO A 8 -25.36 -3.02 -37.66
N ALA A 9 -26.14 -3.29 -36.60
CA ALA A 9 -26.59 -4.59 -36.04
C ALA A 9 -25.56 -5.58 -35.44
N ALA A 10 -25.59 -5.96 -34.15
CA ALA A 10 -26.60 -6.70 -33.34
C ALA A 10 -26.52 -8.24 -33.47
N THR A 11 -26.10 -8.95 -32.41
CA THR A 11 -26.60 -10.27 -31.89
C THR A 11 -25.70 -10.70 -30.71
N LEU A 12 -26.14 -10.83 -29.43
CA LEU A 12 -26.97 -11.85 -28.77
C LEU A 12 -26.36 -13.27 -28.75
N LEU A 13 -25.83 -13.73 -27.59
CA LEU A 13 -25.76 -15.13 -27.12
C LEU A 13 -25.37 -15.17 -25.62
N VAL A 14 -26.30 -15.32 -24.67
CA VAL A 14 -26.77 -16.56 -24.00
C VAL A 14 -25.73 -17.26 -23.09
N VAL A 15 -25.93 -17.03 -21.78
CA VAL A 15 -25.92 -17.94 -20.60
C VAL A 15 -24.97 -19.15 -20.58
N ALA A 16 -24.14 -19.22 -19.52
CA ALA A 16 -23.84 -20.46 -18.80
C ALA A 16 -23.76 -20.18 -17.29
N VAL A 17 -24.87 -20.43 -16.61
CA VAL A 17 -24.94 -20.58 -15.15
C VAL A 17 -24.37 -21.95 -14.81
N SER A 18 -23.25 -22.00 -14.09
CA SER A 18 -22.74 -23.22 -13.47
C SER A 18 -22.96 -23.13 -11.97
N LEU A 19 -24.15 -23.54 -11.55
CA LEU A 19 -24.47 -23.91 -10.18
C LEU A 19 -23.71 -25.21 -9.85
N VAL A 20 -22.59 -25.11 -9.15
CA VAL A 20 -22.00 -26.27 -8.48
C VAL A 20 -22.53 -26.26 -7.04
N LEU A 21 -23.68 -26.90 -6.85
CA LEU A 21 -24.13 -27.33 -5.53
C LEU A 21 -23.23 -28.47 -5.08
N SER A 22 -22.20 -28.15 -4.30
CA SER A 22 -21.53 -29.15 -3.47
C SER A 22 -22.48 -29.55 -2.35
N ALA A 23 -23.15 -30.68 -2.55
CA ALA A 23 -23.91 -31.38 -1.53
C ALA A 23 -22.93 -31.93 -0.47
N CYS A 24 -22.79 -31.23 0.66
CA CYS A 24 -22.32 -31.83 1.90
C CYS A 24 -23.51 -32.47 2.58
N THR A 25 -23.48 -33.79 2.63
CA THR A 25 -24.46 -34.64 3.30
C THR A 25 -24.29 -34.60 4.82
N SER A 26 -25.43 -34.58 5.52
CA SER A 26 -25.67 -35.05 6.89
C SER A 26 -25.09 -34.28 8.09
N ALA A 27 -25.95 -33.53 8.78
CA ALA A 27 -26.22 -33.71 10.21
C ALA A 27 -27.50 -32.94 10.59
N GLU A 28 -28.49 -33.68 11.08
CA GLU A 28 -29.78 -33.17 11.56
C GLU A 28 -29.63 -32.58 12.98
N ALA A 29 -30.58 -31.71 13.33
CA ALA A 29 -30.52 -30.61 14.30
C ALA A 29 -30.34 -30.93 15.80
N ASP A 30 -29.84 -29.93 16.55
CA ASP A 30 -30.23 -29.63 17.93
C ASP A 30 -30.30 -28.09 18.12
N PRO A 31 -31.30 -27.52 18.83
CA PRO A 31 -31.65 -26.11 18.75
C PRO A 31 -30.85 -25.21 19.73
N GLU A 32 -30.48 -24.04 19.22
CA GLU A 32 -30.18 -22.77 19.90
C GLU A 32 -29.91 -22.78 21.43
N ALA A 33 -28.63 -22.65 21.78
CA ALA A 33 -28.22 -21.85 22.93
C ALA A 33 -27.60 -20.54 22.40
N PRO A 34 -27.96 -19.35 22.89
CA PRO A 34 -27.34 -18.10 22.46
C PRO A 34 -25.91 -18.06 23.01
N SER A 35 -24.98 -18.63 22.25
CA SER A 35 -23.56 -18.43 22.48
C SER A 35 -23.27 -17.01 22.03
N GLU A 36 -23.12 -16.11 23.00
CA GLU A 36 -22.52 -14.79 22.78
C GLU A 36 -21.32 -14.97 21.84
N SER A 37 -21.43 -14.45 20.62
CA SER A 37 -20.32 -14.39 19.68
C SER A 37 -19.32 -13.36 20.19
N ARG A 38 -18.61 -13.73 21.26
CA ARG A 38 -17.37 -13.07 21.65
C ARG A 38 -16.39 -13.42 20.53
N PRO A 39 -15.85 -12.45 19.78
CA PRO A 39 -14.83 -12.77 18.80
C PRO A 39 -13.74 -13.51 19.55
N ALA A 40 -13.45 -14.74 19.10
CA ALA A 40 -12.31 -15.48 19.61
C ALA A 40 -11.11 -14.58 19.38
N ALA A 41 -10.56 -14.02 20.45
CA ALA A 41 -9.29 -13.34 20.43
C ALA A 41 -8.27 -14.41 20.09
N VAL A 42 -8.04 -14.62 18.80
CA VAL A 42 -6.88 -15.33 18.31
C VAL A 42 -5.71 -14.47 18.74
N ALA A 43 -5.13 -14.81 19.90
CA ALA A 43 -3.81 -14.33 20.27
C ALA A 43 -2.88 -14.84 19.18
N ALA A 44 -2.64 -13.99 18.17
CA ALA A 44 -1.68 -14.26 17.12
C ALA A 44 -0.32 -14.39 17.81
N THR A 45 0.08 -15.61 18.14
CA THR A 45 1.34 -15.97 18.81
C THR A 45 2.53 -15.90 17.85
N GLY A 46 2.38 -15.29 16.68
CA GLY A 46 3.44 -15.00 15.74
C GLY A 46 3.73 -13.51 15.65
N SER A 47 5.00 -13.14 15.75
CA SER A 47 5.48 -11.82 15.37
C SER A 47 5.47 -11.69 13.85
N ALA A 48 4.33 -11.31 13.29
CA ALA A 48 4.25 -10.96 11.87
C ALA A 48 4.99 -9.63 11.60
N PRO A 49 5.56 -9.44 10.39
CA PRO A 49 6.11 -8.17 9.97
C PRO A 49 5.09 -7.04 10.10
N ILE A 50 5.56 -5.86 10.48
CA ILE A 50 4.73 -4.66 10.54
C ILE A 50 4.20 -4.34 9.15
N MET A 51 2.88 -4.22 9.01
CA MET A 51 2.20 -3.78 7.79
C MET A 51 1.53 -2.43 8.02
N PHE A 52 1.38 -1.64 6.95
CA PHE A 52 0.76 -0.32 6.99
C PHE A 52 -0.42 -0.22 6.02
N ALA A 53 -1.43 0.54 6.43
CA ALA A 53 -2.36 1.20 5.53
C ALA A 53 -1.98 2.69 5.44
N PHE A 54 -2.40 3.34 4.37
CA PHE A 54 -2.09 4.73 4.07
C PHE A 54 -3.36 5.55 4.12
N THR A 55 -3.28 6.74 4.70
CA THR A 55 -4.36 7.73 4.63
C THR A 55 -3.77 9.00 4.05
N CYS A 56 -4.25 9.40 2.88
CA CYS A 56 -3.72 10.52 2.12
C CYS A 56 -4.76 11.62 1.98
N TRP A 57 -4.29 12.86 1.95
CA TRP A 57 -5.17 13.99 1.70
C TRP A 57 -5.66 14.02 0.25
N THR A 58 -6.93 14.37 0.04
CA THR A 58 -7.55 14.35 -1.30
C THR A 58 -7.39 15.66 -2.08
N GLY A 59 -6.84 16.70 -1.46
CA GLY A 59 -6.78 18.03 -2.05
C GLY A 59 -8.02 18.90 -1.79
N ARG A 60 -9.03 18.39 -1.07
CA ARG A 60 -10.33 19.06 -0.89
C ARG A 60 -10.72 19.15 0.59
N ALA A 61 -10.75 20.37 1.12
CA ALA A 61 -11.04 20.62 2.53
C ALA A 61 -10.22 19.67 3.43
N ASP A 62 -10.83 19.02 4.43
CA ASP A 62 -10.18 18.04 5.29
C ASP A 62 -10.41 16.59 4.84
N ALA A 63 -10.83 16.37 3.59
CA ALA A 63 -11.17 15.03 3.13
C ALA A 63 -9.91 14.19 2.87
N THR A 64 -9.91 12.97 3.40
CA THR A 64 -8.86 11.96 3.24
C THR A 64 -9.39 10.71 2.57
N GLU A 65 -8.47 9.92 2.00
CA GLU A 65 -8.76 8.63 1.39
C GLU A 65 -7.76 7.57 1.89
N SER A 66 -8.25 6.34 2.06
CA SER A 66 -7.48 5.25 2.65
C SER A 66 -7.13 4.17 1.65
N TYR A 67 -5.90 3.66 1.73
CA TYR A 67 -5.33 2.68 0.82
C TYR A 67 -4.64 1.58 1.62
N THR A 68 -4.71 0.34 1.14
CA THR A 68 -4.05 -0.82 1.78
C THR A 68 -2.70 -1.16 1.16
N THR A 69 -2.37 -0.57 0.01
CA THR A 69 -1.08 -0.74 -0.68
C THR A 69 -0.56 0.60 -1.16
N TYR A 70 0.77 0.77 -1.19
CA TYR A 70 1.41 1.97 -1.75
C TYR A 70 1.16 2.10 -3.26
N SER A 71 1.00 0.98 -3.98
CA SER A 71 0.78 1.00 -5.43
C SER A 71 -0.55 1.63 -5.80
N ALA A 72 -1.60 1.42 -5.00
CA ALA A 72 -2.89 2.08 -5.20
C ALA A 72 -2.78 3.60 -4.99
N VAL A 73 -1.97 4.03 -4.02
CA VAL A 73 -1.66 5.47 -3.82
C VAL A 73 -0.96 6.06 -5.04
N TRP A 74 -0.02 5.31 -5.63
CA TRP A 74 0.70 5.72 -6.84
C TRP A 74 -0.19 5.83 -8.08
N GLU A 75 -1.16 4.92 -8.23
CA GLU A 75 -2.15 4.93 -9.31
C GLU A 75 -3.06 6.15 -9.21
N ASP A 76 -3.51 6.47 -7.99
CA ASP A 76 -4.36 7.61 -7.70
C ASP A 76 -3.60 8.95 -7.58
N ARG A 77 -2.26 8.90 -7.65
CA ARG A 77 -1.35 10.05 -7.56
C ARG A 77 -1.60 10.91 -6.32
N ARG A 78 -1.85 10.28 -5.18
CA ARG A 78 -2.00 11.01 -3.91
C ARG A 78 -0.64 11.42 -3.34
N THR A 79 -0.68 12.50 -2.57
CA THR A 79 0.44 13.03 -1.77
C THR A 79 -0.07 13.29 -0.35
N ASP A 80 0.81 13.75 0.53
CA ASP A 80 0.48 14.11 1.91
C ASP A 80 -0.15 12.92 2.65
N CYS A 81 0.55 11.79 2.58
CA CYS A 81 0.12 10.53 3.14
C CYS A 81 0.64 10.34 4.56
N SER A 82 -0.13 9.62 5.35
CA SER A 82 0.27 9.06 6.63
C SER A 82 0.20 7.54 6.57
N ALA A 83 1.09 6.85 7.28
CA ALA A 83 1.07 5.40 7.37
C ALA A 83 0.67 4.95 8.77
N VAL A 84 -0.38 4.13 8.83
CA VAL A 84 -0.94 3.58 10.06
C VAL A 84 -0.70 2.08 10.10
N ARG A 85 -0.09 1.59 11.18
CA ARG A 85 0.16 0.16 11.36
C ARG A 85 -1.17 -0.59 11.42
N THR A 86 -1.34 -1.60 10.57
CA THR A 86 -2.54 -2.45 10.55
C THR A 86 -2.31 -3.77 11.24
N THR A 87 -1.15 -4.39 11.03
CA THR A 87 -0.79 -5.67 11.62
C THR A 87 0.71 -5.75 11.93
N GLY A 88 1.10 -6.82 12.63
CA GLY A 88 2.48 -7.09 12.99
C GLY A 88 2.99 -6.25 14.16
N SER A 89 3.98 -6.78 14.86
CA SER A 89 4.61 -6.12 16.01
C SER A 89 6.13 -6.00 15.86
N THR A 90 6.72 -6.78 14.95
CA THR A 90 8.16 -6.86 14.74
C THR A 90 8.49 -6.35 13.34
N MET A 91 9.60 -5.62 13.22
CA MET A 91 10.11 -5.21 11.91
C MET A 91 10.63 -6.43 11.14
N SER A 92 10.39 -6.49 9.84
CA SER A 92 11.20 -7.37 8.99
C SER A 92 12.67 -6.92 8.98
N GLU A 93 13.58 -7.78 8.52
CA GLU A 93 14.99 -7.42 8.35
C GLU A 93 15.15 -6.16 7.48
N GLN A 94 14.47 -6.13 6.32
CA GLN A 94 14.47 -4.96 5.43
C GLN A 94 13.99 -3.68 6.13
N GLN A 95 12.93 -3.77 6.94
CA GLN A 95 12.40 -2.62 7.67
C GLN A 95 13.39 -2.14 8.74
N ALA A 96 14.03 -3.07 9.45
CA ALA A 96 15.05 -2.75 10.43
C ALA A 96 16.27 -2.10 9.78
N ASP A 97 16.72 -2.62 8.64
CA ASP A 97 17.82 -2.09 7.85
C ASP A 97 17.52 -0.67 7.37
N ALA A 98 16.32 -0.43 6.84
CA ALA A 98 15.89 0.88 6.40
C ALA A 98 15.86 1.92 7.53
N VAL A 99 15.35 1.55 8.70
CA VAL A 99 15.35 2.42 9.88
C VAL A 99 16.77 2.69 10.36
N ARG A 100 17.67 1.69 10.34
CA ARG A 100 19.09 1.89 10.67
C ARG A 100 19.76 2.83 9.67
N SER A 101 19.55 2.65 8.37
CA SER A 101 20.08 3.54 7.33
C SER A 101 19.55 4.97 7.45
N ALA A 102 18.31 5.14 7.94
CA ALA A 102 17.77 6.45 8.23
C ALA A 102 18.41 7.14 9.45
N GLY A 103 19.14 6.42 10.30
CA GLY A 103 19.91 7.00 11.41
C GLY A 103 19.07 7.87 12.37
N GLY A 104 17.78 7.56 12.55
CA GLY A 104 16.84 8.37 13.33
C GLY A 104 16.27 9.61 12.61
N ALA A 105 16.66 9.87 11.36
CA ALA A 105 16.10 10.93 10.54
C ALA A 105 14.65 10.64 10.10
N ALA A 106 14.27 9.37 10.05
CA ALA A 106 12.90 8.92 9.79
C ALA A 106 12.53 7.72 10.65
N THR A 107 11.25 7.61 10.99
CA THR A 107 10.68 6.41 11.62
C THR A 107 10.23 5.43 10.55
N LEU A 108 9.96 4.17 10.94
CA LEU A 108 9.41 3.17 10.02
C LEU A 108 8.10 3.64 9.35
N ALA A 109 7.19 4.25 10.13
CA ALA A 109 5.95 4.79 9.60
C ALA A 109 6.20 5.99 8.65
N GLY A 110 7.18 6.84 8.95
CA GLY A 110 7.58 7.93 8.05
C GLY A 110 8.14 7.43 6.73
N LEU A 111 8.98 6.39 6.76
CA LEU A 111 9.49 5.72 5.55
C LEU A 111 8.36 5.08 4.75
N ALA A 112 7.42 4.42 5.42
CA ALA A 112 6.24 3.84 4.80
C ALA A 112 5.36 4.89 4.11
N ALA A 113 5.03 5.98 4.82
CA ALA A 113 4.22 7.07 4.29
C ALA A 113 4.87 7.70 3.06
N THR A 114 6.18 7.98 3.14
CA THR A 114 6.92 8.58 2.02
C THR A 114 7.02 7.63 0.82
N CYS A 115 7.19 6.32 1.04
CA CYS A 115 7.16 5.31 -0.03
C CYS A 115 5.82 5.26 -0.78
N ALA A 116 4.71 5.64 -0.14
CA ALA A 116 3.41 5.69 -0.80
C ALA A 116 3.24 6.91 -1.72
N GLU A 117 4.09 7.93 -1.62
CA GLU A 117 3.97 9.16 -2.40
C GLU A 117 4.81 9.13 -3.67
N ARG A 118 4.31 9.72 -4.75
CA ARG A 118 5.06 9.94 -5.99
C ARG A 118 5.08 11.40 -6.39
N GLY A 119 6.16 11.81 -7.06
CA GLY A 119 6.32 13.16 -7.58
C GLY A 119 6.50 14.22 -6.49
N ALA A 120 6.77 13.82 -5.25
CA ALA A 120 6.79 14.68 -4.08
C ALA A 120 7.92 14.32 -3.10
N GLY A 121 8.19 15.24 -2.16
CA GLY A 121 9.08 15.00 -1.04
C GLY A 121 10.50 14.59 -1.45
N PRO A 122 11.16 13.71 -0.67
CA PRO A 122 12.52 13.25 -0.94
C PRO A 122 12.71 12.61 -2.32
N TRP A 123 11.66 12.01 -2.91
CA TRP A 123 11.77 11.32 -4.21
C TRP A 123 12.13 12.26 -5.35
N VAL A 124 11.69 13.52 -5.28
CA VAL A 124 11.97 14.51 -6.31
C VAL A 124 12.87 15.65 -5.84
N ALA A 125 12.98 15.89 -4.54
CA ALA A 125 13.86 16.94 -4.02
C ALA A 125 15.35 16.53 -4.11
N PRO A 126 16.26 17.48 -4.40
CA PRO A 126 17.69 17.20 -4.32
C PRO A 126 18.12 16.97 -2.86
N VAL A 127 18.98 15.97 -2.65
CA VAL A 127 19.67 15.71 -1.39
C VAL A 127 20.77 16.75 -1.19
N ARG A 128 20.65 17.57 -0.14
CA ARG A 128 21.57 18.68 0.15
C ARG A 128 22.10 18.71 1.58
N THR A 129 21.61 17.83 2.44
CA THR A 129 21.94 17.80 3.87
C THR A 129 22.14 16.37 4.32
N GLU A 130 22.90 16.18 5.40
CA GLU A 130 23.11 14.87 6.01
C GLU A 130 21.79 14.20 6.40
N ARG A 131 20.86 14.98 6.97
CA ARG A 131 19.53 14.48 7.33
C ARG A 131 18.76 14.00 6.10
N ALA A 132 18.77 14.75 5.01
CA ALA A 132 18.13 14.33 3.76
C ALA A 132 18.81 13.09 3.17
N ALA A 133 20.13 12.98 3.26
CA ALA A 133 20.89 11.82 2.80
C ALA A 133 20.56 10.57 3.61
N ALA A 134 20.38 10.69 4.92
CA ALA A 134 19.95 9.59 5.78
C ALA A 134 18.51 9.15 5.44
N VAL A 135 17.57 10.08 5.28
CA VAL A 135 16.21 9.76 4.83
C VAL A 135 16.23 9.06 3.47
N ALA A 136 17.00 9.57 2.51
CA ALA A 136 17.14 8.98 1.18
C ALA A 136 17.67 7.53 1.26
N ALA A 137 18.72 7.29 2.06
CA ALA A 137 19.27 5.95 2.27
C ALA A 137 18.24 4.99 2.90
N GLY A 138 17.46 5.47 3.87
CA GLY A 138 16.36 4.71 4.46
C GLY A 138 15.26 4.36 3.44
N LEU A 139 14.88 5.30 2.58
CA LEU A 139 13.85 5.09 1.55
C LEU A 139 14.29 4.10 0.47
N LEU A 140 15.54 4.18 0.01
CA LEU A 140 16.09 3.25 -0.97
C LEU A 140 16.11 1.81 -0.42
N ALA A 141 16.37 1.64 0.87
CA ALA A 141 16.29 0.34 1.55
C ALA A 141 14.83 -0.13 1.76
N TYR A 142 13.93 0.79 2.16
CA TYR A 142 12.54 0.45 2.46
C TYR A 142 11.72 0.14 1.20
N CYS A 143 11.92 0.89 0.12
CA CYS A 143 11.03 0.94 -1.04
C CYS A 143 11.79 0.68 -2.36
N PRO A 144 12.39 -0.51 -2.56
CA PRO A 144 13.22 -0.81 -3.73
C PRO A 144 12.44 -0.81 -5.06
N GLY A 145 11.11 -0.88 -5.01
CA GLY A 145 10.23 -0.82 -6.19
C GLY A 145 9.66 0.57 -6.48
N HIS A 146 10.13 1.64 -5.80
CA HIS A 146 9.57 2.97 -5.99
C HIS A 146 9.81 3.49 -7.42
N PRO A 147 8.81 4.09 -8.10
CA PRO A 147 8.98 4.58 -9.48
C PRO A 147 10.05 5.67 -9.66
N GLU A 148 10.39 6.39 -8.58
CA GLU A 148 11.40 7.46 -8.58
C GLU A 148 12.71 7.03 -7.89
N ARG A 149 12.92 5.73 -7.69
CA ARG A 149 14.10 5.19 -6.98
C ARG A 149 15.41 5.66 -7.61
N ASP A 150 15.58 5.48 -8.93
CA ASP A 150 16.84 5.76 -9.62
C ASP A 150 17.23 7.24 -9.51
N ARG A 151 16.25 8.14 -9.54
CA ARG A 151 16.47 9.58 -9.30
C ARG A 151 16.98 9.85 -7.88
N LEU A 152 16.36 9.23 -6.87
CA LEU A 152 16.78 9.41 -5.48
C LEU A 152 18.19 8.85 -5.25
N GLU A 153 18.50 7.71 -5.87
CA GLU A 153 19.82 7.09 -5.85
C GLU A 153 20.88 8.02 -6.47
N GLU A 154 20.61 8.58 -7.65
CA GLU A 154 21.49 9.57 -8.30
C GLU A 154 21.69 10.82 -7.43
N SER A 155 20.62 11.34 -6.84
CA SER A 155 20.71 12.52 -5.97
C SER A 155 21.53 12.25 -4.71
N LEU A 156 21.41 11.06 -4.13
CA LEU A 156 22.19 10.65 -2.95
C LEU A 156 23.66 10.43 -3.31
N ALA A 157 23.95 9.83 -4.47
CA ALA A 157 25.31 9.68 -4.98
C ALA A 157 25.96 11.05 -5.20
N THR A 158 25.26 11.98 -5.85
CA THR A 158 25.75 13.35 -6.08
C THR A 158 26.11 14.07 -4.78
N TYR A 159 25.32 13.88 -3.71
CA TYR A 159 25.61 14.45 -2.40
C TYR A 159 26.90 13.88 -1.76
N ARG A 160 27.20 12.60 -2.01
CA ARG A 160 28.34 11.89 -1.39
C ARG A 160 29.67 12.16 -2.08
N GLY A 161 29.66 12.72 -3.29
CA GLY A 161 30.86 12.91 -4.12
C GLY A 161 31.33 11.62 -4.77
#